data_AF-A0A1N6V8X0-F1
#
_entry.id   AF-A0A1N6V8X0-F1
#
_cell.length_a   1.000
_cell.length_b   1.000
_cell.length_c   1.000
_cell.angle_alpha   90.00
_cell.angle_beta   90.00
_cell.angle_gamma   90.00
#
_symmetry.space_group_name_H-M   'P 1'
#
loop_
_entity.id
_entity.type
_entity.pdbx_description
1 polymer ?
#
loop_
_entity_poly.entity_id
_entity_poly.type
_entity_poly.pdbx_seq_one_letter_code
_entity_poly.pdbx_strand_id
1 'polypeptide(L)' 'MPKNLKLDTQKAYRYYCLGLNSKEIAKLLDCSFRTVQNYMSAENWKEKKAKLKKSK' A
#
# COMPACT_ATOMS: atom_id res chain seq x y z
N MET A 1 12.15 11.06 17.54
CA MET A 1 11.66 11.72 16.30
C MET A 1 10.25 11.19 16.00
N PRO A 2 9.16 11.94 16.26
CA PRO A 2 7.85 11.50 15.81
C PRO A 2 7.78 11.76 14.31
N LYS A 3 7.97 10.71 13.50
CA LYS A 3 7.71 10.74 12.06
C LYS A 3 6.20 10.91 11.87
N ASN A 4 5.76 12.16 11.80
CA ASN A 4 4.41 12.55 11.42
C ASN A 4 4.22 12.30 9.91
N LEU A 5 4.41 11.06 9.47
CA LEU A 5 4.09 10.64 8.12
C LEU A 5 2.57 10.45 8.08
N LYS A 6 1.86 11.45 7.58
CA LYS A 6 0.58 11.22 6.90
C LYS A 6 0.89 10.28 5.73
N LEU A 7 0.96 8.97 6.00
CA LEU A 7 1.28 8.03 4.94
C LEU A 7 0.09 7.99 3.99
N ASP A 8 0.31 8.39 2.74
CA ASP A 8 -0.69 8.29 1.68
C ASP A 8 -0.91 6.81 1.33
N THR A 9 -1.72 6.12 2.12
CA THR A 9 -2.14 4.73 1.86
C THR A 9 -2.72 4.57 0.46
N GLN A 10 -3.35 5.62 -0.07
CA GLN A 10 -3.85 5.69 -1.43
C GLN A 10 -2.73 5.60 -2.49
N LYS A 11 -1.57 6.26 -2.28
CA LYS A 11 -0.40 6.11 -3.16
C LYS A 11 0.18 4.70 -3.05
N ALA A 12 0.28 4.19 -1.82
CA ALA A 12 0.75 2.83 -1.55
C ALA A 12 -0.08 1.77 -2.28
N TYR A 13 -1.40 1.90 -2.26
CA TYR A 13 -2.32 1.03 -2.98
C TYR A 13 -2.20 1.18 -4.50
N ARG A 14 -1.98 2.40 -5.03
CA ARG A 14 -1.71 2.60 -6.47
C ARG A 14 -0.47 1.83 -6.91
N TYR A 15 0.64 1.92 -6.18
CA TYR A 15 1.86 1.16 -6.48
C TYR A 15 1.63 -0.36 -6.42
N TYR A 16 0.83 -0.83 -5.45
CA TYR A 16 0.43 -2.24 -5.38
C TYR A 16 -0.45 -2.69 -6.57
N CYS A 17 -1.33 -1.81 -7.05
CA CYS A 17 -2.11 -2.05 -8.25
C CYS A 17 -1.22 -2.14 -9.51
N LEU A 18 -0.17 -1.32 -9.58
CA LEU A 18 0.86 -1.37 -10.63
C LEU A 18 1.75 -2.62 -10.58
N GLY A 19 1.69 -3.40 -9.49
CA GLY A 19 2.44 -4.65 -9.35
C GLY A 19 3.75 -4.53 -8.58
N LEU A 20 4.03 -3.39 -7.93
CA LEU A 20 5.20 -3.24 -7.07
C LEU A 20 5.07 -4.08 -5.79
N ASN A 21 6.22 -4.55 -5.29
CA ASN A 21 6.30 -5.30 -4.04
C ASN A 21 6.35 -4.35 -2.83
N SER A 22 5.93 -4.83 -1.65
CA SER A 22 5.83 -3.98 -0.45
C SER A 22 7.18 -3.37 -0.02
N LYS A 23 8.32 -4.00 -0.39
CA LYS A 23 9.66 -3.42 -0.16
C LYS A 23 9.94 -2.20 -1.04
N GLU A 24 9.49 -2.22 -2.29
CA GLU A 24 9.66 -1.11 -3.22
C GLU A 24 8.71 0.04 -2.86
N ILE A 25 7.46 -0.31 -2.55
CA ILE A 25 6.45 0.64 -2.04
C ILE A 25 6.98 1.33 -0.77
N ALA A 26 7.60 0.57 0.13
CA ALA A 26 8.20 1.10 1.36
C ALA A 26 9.31 2.12 1.07
N LYS A 27 10.21 1.82 0.11
CA LYS A 27 11.26 2.75 -0.32
C LYS A 27 10.70 4.02 -0.96
N LEU A 28 9.68 3.90 -1.82
CA LEU A 28 9.06 5.04 -2.49
C LEU A 28 8.32 5.98 -1.53
N LEU A 29 7.76 5.43 -0.46
CA LEU A 29 6.98 6.18 0.54
C LEU A 29 7.79 6.56 1.78
N ASP A 30 9.11 6.32 1.77
CA ASP A 30 10.02 6.50 2.92
C ASP A 30 9.47 5.92 4.23
N CYS A 31 8.92 4.70 4.16
CA CYS A 31 8.31 4.04 5.30
C CYS A 31 8.87 2.63 5.53
N SER A 32 8.56 2.05 6.68
CA SER A 32 8.97 0.67 6.96
C SER A 32 8.15 -0.31 6.13
N PHE A 33 8.80 -1.39 5.67
CA PHE A 33 8.11 -2.53 5.07
C PHE A 33 6.96 -3.04 5.95
N ARG A 34 7.13 -3.06 7.28
CA ARG A 34 6.08 -3.44 8.23
C ARG A 34 4.86 -2.51 8.16
N THR A 35 5.09 -1.22 7.93
CA THR A 35 4.01 -0.23 7.78
C THR A 35 3.19 -0.53 6.52
N VAL A 36 3.84 -0.85 5.40
CA VAL A 36 3.14 -1.24 4.16
C VAL A 36 2.38 -2.56 4.34
N GLN A 37 2.97 -3.55 5.01
CA GLN A 37 2.27 -4.80 5.33
C GLN A 37 1.04 -4.56 6.20
N ASN A 38 1.14 -3.67 7.20
CA ASN A 38 0.01 -3.32 8.05
C ASN A 38 -1.13 -2.69 7.24
N TYR A 39 -0.81 -1.79 6.30
CA TYR A 39 -1.83 -1.21 5.40
C TYR A 39 -2.45 -2.23 4.46
N MET A 40 -1.66 -3.14 3.90
CA MET A 40 -2.17 -4.22 3.05
C MET A 40 -3.23 -5.05 3.76
N SER A 41 -2.99 -5.38 5.04
CA SER A 41 -3.93 -6.13 5.88
C SER A 41 -5.10 -5.26 6.35
N ALA A 42 -4.85 -4.05 6.84
CA ALA A 42 -5.88 -3.16 7.40
C ALA A 42 -6.93 -2.74 6.35
N GLU A 43 -6.52 -2.55 5.10
CA GLU A 43 -7.41 -2.14 4.01
C GLU A 43 -7.81 -3.30 3.08
N ASN A 44 -7.44 -4.54 3.41
CA ASN A 44 -7.70 -5.73 2.60
C ASN A 44 -7.40 -5.52 1.11
N TRP A 45 -6.19 -5.06 0.79
CA TRP A 45 -5.82 -4.66 -0.57
C TRP A 45 -6.02 -5.76 -1.62
N LYS A 46 -5.89 -7.03 -1.22
CA LYS A 46 -6.18 -8.18 -2.08
C LYS A 46 -7.63 -8.19 -2.53
N GLU A 47 -8.57 -8.06 -1.58
CA GLU A 47 -10.01 -8.02 -1.88
C GLU A 47 -10.37 -6.75 -2.65
N LYS A 48 -9.80 -5.61 -2.27
CA LYS A 48 -10.01 -4.32 -2.93
C LYS A 48 -9.59 -4.39 -4.40
N LYS A 49 -8.44 -5.00 -4.70
CA LYS A 49 -7.93 -5.22 -6.07
C LYS A 49 -8.79 -6.24 -6.83
N ALA A 50 -9.26 -7.29 -6.18
CA ALA A 50 -10.16 -8.27 -6.78
C ALA A 50 -11.51 -7.66 -7.17
N LYS A 51 -12.09 -6.81 -6.30
CA LYS A 51 -13.32 -6.04 -6.61
C LYS A 51 -13.12 -5.10 -7.80
N LEU A 52 -11.98 -4.43 -7.87
CA LEU A 52 -11.62 -3.52 -8.97
C LEU A 52 -11.54 -4.25 -10.33
N LYS A 53 -11.04 -5.49 -10.35
CA LYS A 53 -11.01 -6.31 -11.57
C LYS A 53 -12.38 -6.81 -12.03
N LYS A 54 -13.35 -6.95 -11.12
CA LYS A 54 -14.70 -7.44 -11.42
C LYS A 54 -15.63 -6.40 -12.07
N SER A 55 -15.22 -5.13 -12.07
CA SER A 55 -16.04 -4.04 -12.60
C SER A 55 -15.68 -3.62 -14.02
N LYS A 56 -14.98 -4.49 -14.77
CA LYS A 56 -14.56 -4.25 -16.16
C LYS A 56 -15.19 -5.26 -17.09
#